data_AF-A0A1K0FYZ9-F1
#
_entry.id   AF-A0A1K0FYZ9-F1
#
_cell.length_a   1.000
_cell.length_b   1.000
_cell.length_c   1.000
_cell.angle_alpha   90.00
_cell.angle_beta   90.00
_cell.angle_gamma   90.00
#
_symmetry.space_group_name_H-M   'P 1'
#
loop_
_entity.id
_entity.type
_entity.pdbx_description
1 polymer ?
#
loop_
_entity_poly.entity_id
_entity_poly.type
_entity_poly.pdbx_seq_one_letter_code
_entity_poly.pdbx_strand_id
1 'polypeptide(L)'
;MSLLKSDRERIDTAEDSLEDKIVPQADLYSAAEPAVGVLAASLVDPRPRWVRIAVLELMYLILSGAPASDEVERGNGALLERCAARVRESLWLIVREALDDEACYEAALDVLDIVDPGGTANELARSVR
;
A
#
# COMPACT_ATOMS: atom_id res chain seq x y z
N MET A 1 22.81 -9.00 -26.77
CA MET A 1 22.04 -9.06 -25.51
C MET A 1 22.00 -7.63 -25.00
N SER A 2 20.80 -7.04 -25.03
CA SER A 2 20.55 -5.65 -25.47
C SER A 2 20.98 -4.56 -24.47
N LEU A 3 21.63 -3.50 -24.97
CA LEU A 3 21.95 -2.25 -24.26
C LEU A 3 20.73 -1.66 -23.52
N LEU A 4 19.54 -1.85 -24.08
CA LEU A 4 18.26 -1.42 -23.49
C LEU A 4 17.96 -2.07 -22.13
N LYS A 5 18.50 -3.26 -21.85
CA LYS A 5 18.29 -3.95 -20.57
C LYS A 5 19.15 -3.32 -19.47
N SER A 6 20.39 -2.98 -19.81
CA SER A 6 21.32 -2.27 -18.93
C SER A 6 20.88 -0.84 -18.65
N ASP A 7 20.24 -0.17 -19.60
CA ASP A 7 19.75 1.20 -19.38
C ASP A 7 18.51 1.20 -18.48
N ARG A 8 17.63 0.20 -18.59
CA ARG A 8 16.47 0.04 -17.72
C ARG A 8 16.85 -0.24 -16.26
N GLU A 9 17.75 -1.20 -16.03
CA GLU A 9 18.27 -1.49 -14.68
C GLU A 9 18.91 -0.26 -14.02
N ARG A 10 19.57 0.60 -14.81
CA ARG A 10 20.17 1.85 -14.33
C ARG A 10 19.16 2.95 -14.03
N ILE A 11 18.03 2.99 -14.75
CA ILE A 11 16.93 3.92 -14.49
C ILE A 11 16.23 3.52 -13.22
N ASP A 12 15.86 2.23 -13.07
CA ASP A 12 15.21 1.71 -11.87
C ASP A 12 16.08 2.01 -10.62
N THR A 13 17.38 1.75 -10.67
CA THR A 13 18.31 2.06 -9.56
C THR A 13 18.41 3.56 -9.24
N ALA A 14 18.30 4.42 -10.25
CA ALA A 14 18.39 5.87 -10.06
C ALA A 14 17.08 6.45 -9.51
N GLU A 15 15.95 5.90 -9.93
CA GLU A 15 14.60 6.18 -9.41
C GLU A 15 14.53 5.76 -7.94
N ASP A 16 14.87 4.51 -7.61
CA ASP A 16 14.94 4.00 -6.23
C ASP A 16 15.83 4.90 -5.35
N SER A 17 16.99 5.33 -5.87
CA SER A 17 17.92 6.19 -5.14
C SER A 17 17.43 7.62 -4.93
N LEU A 18 16.61 8.15 -5.83
CA LEU A 18 16.03 9.48 -5.71
C LEU A 18 14.83 9.45 -4.77
N GLU A 19 13.98 8.43 -4.85
CA GLU A 19 12.87 8.23 -3.94
C GLU A 19 13.37 8.11 -2.50
N ASP A 20 14.33 7.21 -2.21
CA ASP A 20 14.89 7.03 -0.86
C ASP A 20 15.54 8.29 -0.26
N LYS A 21 16.04 9.21 -1.11
CA LYS A 21 16.74 10.42 -0.66
C LYS A 21 15.84 11.64 -0.54
N ILE A 22 14.76 11.70 -1.32
CA ILE A 22 13.85 12.85 -1.36
C ILE A 22 12.61 12.58 -0.50
N VAL A 23 12.14 11.33 -0.48
CA VAL A 23 11.00 10.84 0.29
C VAL A 23 11.36 9.48 0.91
N PRO A 24 11.99 9.45 2.10
CA PRO A 24 12.37 8.19 2.73
C PRO A 24 11.16 7.27 2.85
N GLN A 25 11.20 6.10 2.19
CA GLN A 25 10.18 5.07 2.37
C GLN A 25 10.19 4.62 3.85
N ALA A 26 9.02 4.32 4.40
CA ALA A 26 8.92 3.93 5.80
C ALA A 26 9.60 2.58 6.04
N ASP A 27 10.50 2.52 7.04
CA ASP A 27 11.05 1.25 7.53
C ASP A 27 9.93 0.39 8.13
N LEU A 28 9.71 -0.78 7.53
CA LEU A 28 8.72 -1.74 7.98
C LEU A 28 9.34 -2.74 8.95
N TYR A 29 8.68 -2.87 10.10
CA TYR A 29 8.98 -3.87 11.11
C TYR A 29 7.92 -4.96 11.13
N SER A 30 8.24 -6.12 11.68
CA SER A 30 7.34 -7.27 11.82
C SER A 30 5.96 -6.95 12.42
N ALA A 31 5.82 -5.86 13.17
CA ALA A 31 4.54 -5.35 13.67
C ALA A 31 3.59 -4.81 12.58
N ALA A 32 4.08 -4.48 11.39
CA ALA A 32 3.29 -3.95 10.28
C ALA A 32 2.24 -4.97 9.79
N GLU A 33 2.59 -6.25 9.69
CA GLU A 33 1.68 -7.30 9.23
C GLU A 33 0.42 -7.43 10.11
N PRO A 34 0.52 -7.59 11.45
CA PRO A 34 -0.67 -7.60 12.29
C PRO A 34 -1.36 -6.22 12.37
N ALA A 35 -0.61 -5.12 12.31
CA ALA A 35 -1.19 -3.77 12.35
C ALA A 35 -2.10 -3.52 11.14
N VAL A 36 -1.68 -3.88 9.93
CA VAL A 36 -2.49 -3.66 8.73
C VAL A 36 -3.79 -4.48 8.75
N GLY A 37 -3.76 -5.68 9.33
CA GLY A 37 -4.96 -6.48 9.57
C GLY A 37 -5.94 -5.81 10.54
N VAL A 38 -5.44 -5.23 11.63
CA VAL A 38 -6.28 -4.48 12.59
C VAL A 38 -6.85 -3.21 11.95
N LEU A 39 -6.04 -2.47 11.18
CA LEU A 39 -6.48 -1.30 10.44
C LEU A 39 -7.62 -1.66 9.48
N ALA A 40 -7.49 -2.77 8.74
CA ALA A 40 -8.51 -3.24 7.80
C ALA A 40 -9.80 -3.64 8.52
N ALA A 41 -9.68 -4.44 9.57
CA ALA A 41 -10.82 -4.81 10.41
C ALA A 41 -11.49 -3.58 11.04
N SER A 42 -10.73 -2.52 11.33
CA SER A 42 -11.27 -1.30 11.92
C SER A 42 -12.29 -0.61 11.02
N LEU A 43 -12.19 -0.77 9.70
CA LEU A 43 -13.13 -0.18 8.75
C LEU A 43 -14.49 -0.88 8.78
N VAL A 44 -14.63 -2.08 9.35
CA VAL A 44 -15.92 -2.79 9.40
C VAL A 44 -16.99 -1.98 10.15
N ASP A 45 -16.61 -1.40 11.29
CA ASP A 45 -17.51 -0.64 12.15
C ASP A 45 -17.62 0.83 11.71
N PRO A 46 -18.76 1.50 11.95
CA PRO A 46 -18.89 2.93 11.71
C PRO A 46 -17.83 3.73 12.49
N ARG A 47 -17.08 4.57 11.78
CA ARG A 47 -16.11 5.49 12.37
C ARG A 47 -16.29 6.90 11.84
N PRO A 48 -15.84 7.93 12.59
CA PRO A 48 -15.74 9.28 12.05
C PRO A 48 -14.92 9.28 10.77
N ARG A 49 -15.34 10.07 9.78
CA ARG A 49 -14.69 10.17 8.46
C ARG A 49 -13.18 10.34 8.56
N TRP A 50 -12.71 11.28 9.38
CA TRP A 50 -11.29 11.56 9.54
C TRP A 50 -10.48 10.35 10.05
N VAL A 51 -11.12 9.45 10.82
CA VAL A 51 -10.47 8.20 11.27
C VAL A 51 -10.34 7.24 10.09
N ARG A 52 -11.37 7.10 9.26
CA ARG A 52 -11.33 6.19 8.10
C ARG A 52 -10.27 6.63 7.09
N ILE A 53 -10.18 7.93 6.81
CA ILE A 53 -9.13 8.52 5.98
C ILE A 53 -7.74 8.22 6.58
N ALA A 54 -7.52 8.54 7.86
CA ALA A 54 -6.23 8.27 8.51
C ALA A 54 -5.85 6.78 8.53
N VAL A 55 -6.84 5.89 8.64
CA VAL A 55 -6.63 4.44 8.55
C VAL A 55 -6.16 4.03 7.15
N LEU A 56 -6.81 4.54 6.09
CA LEU A 56 -6.44 4.27 4.70
C LEU A 56 -5.07 4.86 4.35
N GLU A 57 -4.80 6.10 4.75
CA GLU A 57 -3.49 6.74 4.58
C GLU A 57 -2.37 5.97 5.30
N LEU A 58 -2.63 5.47 6.52
CA LEU A 58 -1.66 4.66 7.24
C LEU A 58 -1.43 3.29 6.57
N MET A 59 -2.48 2.67 6.00
CA MET A 59 -2.30 1.47 5.18
C MET A 59 -1.42 1.77 3.97
N TYR A 60 -1.69 2.86 3.26
CA TYR A 60 -0.87 3.28 2.12
C TYR A 60 0.60 3.46 2.53
N LEU A 61 0.88 4.19 3.62
CA LEU A 61 2.24 4.37 4.13
C LEU A 61 2.94 3.05 4.45
N ILE A 62 2.21 2.07 5.02
CA ILE A 62 2.75 0.73 5.27
C ILE A 62 3.05 0.00 3.95
N LEU A 63 2.14 0.12 2.98
CA LEU A 63 2.24 -0.55 1.68
C LEU A 63 3.24 0.11 0.70
N SER A 64 3.66 1.34 1.00
CA SER A 64 4.71 2.07 0.28
C SER A 64 6.08 2.00 0.98
N GLY A 65 6.17 1.29 2.10
CA GLY A 65 7.43 1.11 2.85
C GLY A 65 8.26 -0.06 2.36
N ALA A 66 9.43 -0.24 2.96
CA ALA A 66 10.32 -1.38 2.71
C ALA A 66 10.72 -2.04 4.04
N PRO A 67 10.95 -3.37 4.09
CA PRO A 67 11.44 -4.02 5.30
C PRO A 67 12.76 -3.40 5.78
N ALA A 68 12.82 -3.04 7.06
CA ALA A 68 14.05 -2.53 7.67
C ALA A 68 15.20 -3.53 7.48
N SER A 69 16.43 -3.04 7.39
CA SER A 69 17.61 -3.89 7.13
C SER A 69 17.77 -5.03 8.15
N ASP A 70 17.49 -4.77 9.44
CA ASP A 70 17.55 -5.79 10.50
C ASP A 70 16.42 -6.83 10.40
N GLU A 71 15.27 -6.47 9.82
CA GLU A 71 14.21 -7.42 9.49
C GLU A 71 14.60 -8.29 8.31
N VAL A 72 15.22 -7.72 7.27
CA VAL A 72 15.76 -8.49 6.13
C VAL A 72 16.78 -9.52 6.62
N GLU A 73 17.72 -9.12 7.48
CA GLU A 73 18.71 -10.01 8.10
C GLU A 73 18.07 -11.15 8.90
N ARG A 74 16.91 -10.92 9.52
CA ARG A 74 16.11 -11.93 10.23
C ARG A 74 15.26 -12.81 9.33
N GLY A 75 15.32 -12.62 8.00
CA GLY A 75 14.54 -13.39 7.03
C GLY A 75 13.14 -12.82 6.75
N ASN A 76 12.85 -11.60 7.20
CA ASN A 76 11.59 -10.90 6.96
C ASN A 76 11.59 -10.05 5.68
N GLY A 77 12.43 -10.38 4.69
CA GLY A 77 12.50 -9.64 3.42
C GLY A 77 11.19 -9.59 2.62
N ALA A 78 10.28 -10.55 2.83
CA ALA A 78 8.96 -10.58 2.17
C ALA A 78 7.83 -9.93 3.01
N LEU A 79 8.17 -9.01 3.93
CA LEU A 79 7.20 -8.44 4.87
C LEU A 79 6.17 -7.55 4.17
N LEU A 80 6.58 -6.80 3.14
CA LEU A 80 5.68 -5.96 2.37
C LEU A 80 4.63 -6.79 1.63
N GLU A 81 5.04 -7.88 0.98
CA GLU A 81 4.13 -8.79 0.27
C GLU A 81 3.10 -9.42 1.20
N ARG A 82 3.52 -9.76 2.43
CA ARG A 82 2.58 -10.25 3.46
C ARG A 82 1.60 -9.18 3.89
N CYS A 83 2.04 -7.94 4.11
CA CYS A 83 1.14 -6.82 4.40
C CYS A 83 0.13 -6.61 3.27
N ALA A 84 0.58 -6.59 2.01
CA ALA A 84 -0.29 -6.49 0.84
C ALA A 84 -1.29 -7.66 0.77
N ALA A 85 -0.84 -8.90 1.03
CA ALA A 85 -1.75 -10.05 1.08
C ALA A 85 -2.84 -9.90 2.16
N ARG A 86 -2.50 -9.40 3.35
CA ARG A 86 -3.49 -9.12 4.42
C ARG A 86 -4.51 -8.07 4.01
N VAL A 87 -4.07 -7.00 3.35
CA VAL A 87 -4.97 -5.96 2.86
C VAL A 87 -5.89 -6.50 1.77
N ARG A 88 -5.39 -7.38 0.89
CA ARG A 88 -6.21 -8.02 -0.16
C ARG A 88 -7.38 -8.84 0.40
N GLU A 89 -7.25 -9.41 1.59
CA GLU A 89 -8.36 -10.12 2.27
C GLU A 89 -9.55 -9.17 2.56
N SER A 90 -9.32 -7.86 2.54
CA SER A 90 -10.28 -6.80 2.89
C SER A 90 -10.59 -5.84 1.74
N LEU A 91 -10.32 -6.20 0.47
CA LEU A 91 -10.55 -5.32 -0.70
C LEU A 91 -11.94 -4.70 -0.74
N TRP A 92 -12.97 -5.48 -0.39
CA TRP A 92 -14.35 -5.02 -0.41
C TRP A 92 -14.61 -3.85 0.55
N LEU A 93 -13.89 -3.79 1.69
CA LEU A 93 -13.99 -2.67 2.64
C LEU A 93 -13.38 -1.41 2.04
N ILE A 94 -12.25 -1.53 1.37
CA ILE A 94 -11.55 -0.40 0.75
C ILE A 94 -12.37 0.15 -0.41
N VAL A 95 -12.90 -0.73 -1.27
CA VAL A 95 -13.84 -0.34 -2.33
C VAL A 95 -15.07 0.36 -1.75
N ARG A 96 -15.66 -0.17 -0.69
CA ARG A 96 -16.80 0.45 -0.04
C ARG A 96 -16.46 1.87 0.43
N GLU A 97 -15.32 2.09 1.06
CA GLU A 97 -14.89 3.45 1.44
C GLU A 97 -14.74 4.39 0.23
N ALA A 98 -14.22 3.89 -0.89
CA ALA A 98 -14.10 4.68 -2.12
C ALA A 98 -15.47 5.07 -2.72
N LEU A 99 -16.46 4.18 -2.61
CA LEU A 99 -17.80 4.37 -3.19
C LEU A 99 -18.74 5.18 -2.29
N ASP A 100 -18.66 5.01 -0.97
CA ASP A 100 -19.64 5.56 -0.03
C ASP A 100 -19.35 7.00 0.42
N ASP A 101 -18.08 7.44 0.44
CA ASP A 101 -17.69 8.78 0.90
C ASP A 101 -16.63 9.39 -0.03
N GLU A 102 -16.99 10.46 -0.75
CA GLU A 102 -16.11 11.17 -1.68
C GLU A 102 -14.81 11.64 -1.01
N ALA A 103 -14.85 11.96 0.29
CA ALA A 103 -13.65 12.36 1.02
C ALA A 103 -12.69 11.20 1.31
N CYS A 104 -13.15 9.96 1.25
CA CYS A 104 -12.31 8.77 1.38
C CYS A 104 -11.78 8.26 0.03
N TYR A 105 -12.30 8.77 -1.09
CA TYR A 105 -12.02 8.23 -2.43
C TYR A 105 -10.53 8.15 -2.74
N GLU A 106 -9.81 9.27 -2.65
CA GLU A 106 -8.37 9.31 -2.97
C GLU A 106 -7.56 8.37 -2.06
N ALA A 107 -7.78 8.43 -0.74
CA ALA A 107 -7.06 7.59 0.21
C ALA A 107 -7.34 6.09 0.01
N ALA A 108 -8.57 5.72 -0.37
CA ALA A 108 -8.92 4.35 -0.70
C ALA A 108 -8.27 3.91 -2.02
N LEU A 109 -8.19 4.82 -3.00
CA LEU A 109 -7.59 4.55 -4.30
C LEU A 109 -6.08 4.33 -4.22
N ASP A 110 -5.39 5.14 -3.40
CA ASP A 110 -3.96 4.98 -3.12
C ASP A 110 -3.64 3.56 -2.61
N VAL A 111 -4.49 3.01 -1.73
CA VAL A 111 -4.35 1.63 -1.26
C VAL A 111 -4.63 0.64 -2.39
N LEU A 112 -5.73 0.82 -3.14
CA LEU A 112 -6.11 -0.07 -4.23
C LEU A 112 -5.07 -0.10 -5.36
N ASP A 113 -4.37 0.99 -5.62
CA ASP A 113 -3.32 1.08 -6.64
C ASP A 113 -2.12 0.19 -6.30
N ILE A 114 -1.88 -0.08 -5.02
CA ILE A 114 -0.83 -0.99 -4.58
C ILE A 114 -1.32 -2.44 -4.54
N VAL A 115 -2.50 -2.69 -3.97
CA VAL A 115 -2.93 -4.06 -3.67
C VAL A 115 -3.71 -4.74 -4.80
N ASP A 116 -4.35 -3.98 -5.68
CA ASP A 116 -5.14 -4.48 -6.81
C ASP A 116 -4.90 -3.67 -8.11
N PRO A 117 -3.63 -3.46 -8.53
CA PRO A 117 -3.32 -2.63 -9.70
C PRO A 117 -3.95 -3.20 -10.97
N GLY A 118 -4.87 -2.44 -11.57
CA GLY A 118 -5.65 -2.89 -12.74
C GLY A 118 -6.53 -4.11 -12.47
N GLY A 119 -6.78 -4.42 -11.20
CA GLY A 119 -7.70 -5.49 -10.80
C GLY A 119 -9.13 -4.99 -10.69
N THR A 120 -10.05 -5.94 -10.49
CA THR A 120 -11.50 -5.67 -10.52
C THR A 120 -11.95 -4.69 -9.43
N ALA A 121 -11.33 -4.71 -8.25
CA ALA A 121 -11.71 -3.81 -7.16
C ALA A 121 -11.28 -2.37 -7.46
N ASN A 122 -10.07 -2.19 -7.98
CA ASN A 122 -9.56 -0.89 -8.41
C ASN A 122 -10.38 -0.31 -9.59
N GLU A 123 -10.62 -1.12 -10.63
CA GLU A 123 -11.43 -0.72 -11.79
C GLU A 123 -12.86 -0.33 -11.37
N LEU A 124 -13.47 -1.09 -10.45
CA LEU A 124 -14.80 -0.78 -9.94
C LEU A 124 -14.82 0.58 -9.22
N ALA A 125 -13.87 0.84 -8.33
CA ALA A 125 -13.78 2.12 -7.61
C ALA A 125 -13.65 3.30 -8.60
N ARG A 126 -12.80 3.14 -9.64
CA ARG A 126 -12.60 4.14 -10.69
C ARG A 126 -13.79 4.31 -11.62
N SER A 127 -14.63 3.29 -11.81
CA SER A 127 -15.77 3.36 -12.75
C SER A 127 -16.88 4.33 -12.34
N VAL A 128 -16.89 4.76 -11.08
CA VAL A 128 -17.94 5.61 -10.50
C VAL A 128 -17.56 7.10 -10.55
N ARG A 129 -16.34 7.44 -11.00
CA ARG A 129 -15.82 8.80 -11.12
C ARG A 129 -15.16 9.05 -12.47
#